data_AF-A0A975JL78-F1
#
_entry.id   AF-A0A975JL78-F1
#
_cell.length_a   1.000
_cell.length_b   1.000
_cell.length_c   1.000
_cell.angle_alpha   90.00
_cell.angle_beta   90.00
_cell.angle_gamma   90.00
#
_symmetry.space_group_name_H-M   'P 1'
#
loop_
_entity.id
_entity.type
_entity.pdbx_description
1 polymer ?
#
loop_
_entity_poly.entity_id
_entity_poly.type
_entity_poly.pdbx_seq_one_letter_code
_entity_poly.pdbx_strand_id
1 'polypeptide(L)'
;MKRLPAILAPILTAALAGCHSPSSIAGQSGAETSARLVVETAAGDLTFEPRNVANGSCSSDDCVDFRRVDQAPVGYALIHKLYHEGSEYLLIDTESGAQLTLPAEPNFSSSGSHLIVVNPDETGDGSGSGSFVYERGEDGAFAQQARFGMEDFAATEFAGWVGPDCANIRGYTGWGKPGFDTSTTTDASLVRSADGSWTVSLKPCSAAN
;
A
#
# COMPACT_ATOMS: atom_id res chain seq x y z
N MET A 1 -57.57 9.78 17.66
CA MET A 1 -56.35 10.39 17.06
C MET A 1 -55.29 10.48 18.15
N LYS A 2 -54.35 9.52 18.17
CA LYS A 2 -53.24 9.45 19.16
C LYS A 2 -52.02 10.18 18.57
N ARG A 3 -51.50 11.18 19.27
CA ARG A 3 -50.23 11.85 18.93
C ARG A 3 -49.07 11.05 19.55
N LEU A 4 -48.10 10.65 18.73
CA LEU A 4 -46.81 10.09 19.15
C LEU A 4 -45.85 11.24 19.56
N PRO A 5 -44.98 11.05 20.57
CA PRO A 5 -43.95 12.02 20.89
C PRO A 5 -42.77 11.91 19.92
N ALA A 6 -42.27 13.07 19.47
CA ALA A 6 -41.06 13.18 18.67
C ALA A 6 -39.83 12.83 19.52
N ILE A 7 -39.09 11.81 19.10
CA ILE A 7 -37.77 11.48 19.64
C ILE A 7 -36.78 12.44 18.96
N LEU A 8 -36.24 13.40 19.73
CA LEU A 8 -35.07 14.16 19.31
C LEU A 8 -33.85 13.23 19.32
N ALA A 9 -33.29 12.95 18.15
CA ALA A 9 -31.94 12.41 18.03
C ALA A 9 -30.92 13.53 18.30
N PRO A 10 -29.82 13.27 19.04
CA PRO A 10 -28.74 14.23 19.15
C PRO A 10 -28.02 14.34 17.81
N ILE A 11 -28.01 15.56 17.27
CA ILE A 11 -27.15 15.95 16.15
C ILE A 11 -25.72 15.90 16.67
N LEU A 12 -24.98 14.86 16.32
CA LEU A 12 -23.54 14.78 16.56
C LEU A 12 -22.86 15.69 15.53
N THR A 13 -22.63 16.95 15.90
CA THR A 13 -21.79 17.86 15.13
C THR A 13 -20.34 17.41 15.32
N ALA A 14 -19.85 16.54 14.44
CA ALA A 14 -18.42 16.29 14.33
C ALA A 14 -17.76 17.60 13.89
N ALA A 15 -17.03 18.22 14.82
CA ALA A 15 -16.18 19.34 14.49
C ALA A 15 -15.11 18.84 13.52
N LEU A 16 -15.18 19.30 12.26
CA LEU A 16 -14.06 19.28 11.33
C LEU A 16 -12.95 20.12 11.96
N ALA A 17 -12.09 19.48 12.75
CA ALA A 17 -10.81 20.05 13.11
C ALA A 17 -10.04 20.24 11.81
N GLY A 18 -9.75 21.49 11.47
CA GLY A 18 -8.98 21.82 10.28
C GLY A 18 -7.62 21.14 10.34
N CYS A 19 -7.44 20.12 9.49
CA CYS A 19 -6.15 19.52 9.22
C CYS A 19 -5.22 20.61 8.70
N HIS A 20 -4.30 21.06 9.54
CA HIS A 20 -3.16 21.81 9.08
C HIS A 20 -2.26 20.80 8.36
N SER A 21 -2.03 21.01 7.06
CA SER A 21 -0.95 20.31 6.36
C SER A 21 0.34 20.57 7.15
N PRO A 22 1.05 19.54 7.66
CA PRO A 22 2.41 19.78 8.12
C PRO A 22 3.19 20.27 6.90
N SER A 23 3.70 21.48 7.05
CA SER A 23 4.61 22.12 6.12
C SER A 23 5.62 21.09 5.62
N SER A 24 5.78 21.01 4.30
CA SER A 24 6.91 20.34 3.65
C SER A 24 8.18 20.50 4.50
N ILE A 25 8.87 19.41 4.83
CA ILE A 25 10.18 19.46 5.48
C ILE A 25 11.12 20.20 4.52
N ALA A 26 11.23 21.51 4.73
CA ALA A 26 12.01 22.40 3.89
C ALA A 26 13.50 22.08 4.06
N GLY A 27 14.21 22.05 2.93
CA GLY A 27 15.56 21.55 2.78
C GLY A 27 16.55 22.02 3.85
N GLN A 28 17.15 21.05 4.53
CA GLN A 28 18.49 21.19 5.09
C GLN A 28 19.34 20.07 4.49
N SER A 29 20.20 20.43 3.55
CA SER A 29 21.26 19.56 3.08
C SER A 29 22.38 19.58 4.10
N GLY A 30 22.78 18.39 4.59
CA GLY A 30 24.08 18.18 5.23
C GLY A 30 24.15 18.06 6.75
N ALA A 31 23.04 17.93 7.47
CA ALA A 31 23.07 17.59 8.90
C ALA A 31 22.29 16.31 9.16
N GLU A 32 22.94 15.31 9.78
CA GLU A 32 22.26 14.19 10.44
C GLU A 32 21.44 14.75 11.61
N THR A 33 20.25 15.26 11.31
CA THR A 33 19.25 15.55 12.32
C THR A 33 18.45 14.27 12.51
N SER A 34 18.56 13.66 13.70
CA SER A 34 17.61 12.68 14.20
C SER A 34 16.23 13.35 14.29
N ALA A 35 15.52 13.39 13.17
CA ALA A 35 14.20 13.99 13.09
C ALA A 35 13.18 13.00 13.61
N ARG A 36 12.66 13.25 14.82
CA ARG A 36 11.52 12.48 15.36
C ARG A 36 10.31 12.66 14.43
N LEU A 37 9.86 11.58 13.81
CA LEU A 37 8.60 11.55 13.09
C LEU A 37 7.49 11.20 14.07
N VAL A 38 6.39 11.95 14.02
CA VAL A 38 5.16 11.63 14.74
C VAL A 38 4.05 11.44 13.71
N VAL A 39 3.40 10.28 13.76
CA VAL A 39 2.20 9.97 13.00
C VAL A 39 1.03 10.00 13.97
N GLU A 40 0.19 11.02 13.83
CA GLU A 40 -1.03 11.15 14.63
C GLU A 40 -2.06 10.13 14.13
N THR A 41 -2.62 9.34 15.05
CA THR A 41 -3.73 8.41 14.75
C THR A 41 -4.86 8.64 15.74
N ALA A 42 -6.09 8.21 15.42
CA ALA A 42 -7.19 8.31 16.38
C ALA A 42 -6.99 7.38 17.60
N ALA A 43 -6.14 6.36 17.48
CA ALA A 43 -5.69 5.52 18.59
C ALA A 43 -4.56 6.17 19.43
N GLY A 44 -4.00 7.30 18.99
CA GLY A 44 -2.92 8.04 19.64
C GLY A 44 -1.71 8.28 18.73
N ASP A 45 -0.73 9.02 19.23
CA ASP A 45 0.46 9.38 18.45
C ASP A 45 1.46 8.22 18.38
N LEU A 46 1.85 7.84 17.17
CA LEU A 46 2.96 6.92 16.91
C LEU A 46 4.23 7.71 16.65
N THR A 47 5.26 7.45 17.44
CA THR A 47 6.56 8.12 17.30
C THR A 47 7.58 7.19 16.66
N PHE A 48 8.27 7.67 15.65
CA PHE A 48 9.40 7.02 15.00
C PHE A 48 10.66 7.89 15.15
N GLU A 49 11.75 7.26 15.57
CA GLU A 49 13.05 7.91 15.71
C GLU A 49 14.00 7.34 14.65
N PRO A 50 13.98 7.87 13.40
CA PRO A 50 14.95 7.47 12.40
C PRO A 50 16.37 7.79 12.88
N ARG A 51 17.27 6.82 12.66
CA ARG A 51 18.70 7.06 12.88
C ARG A 51 19.27 8.04 11.85
N ASN A 52 18.86 7.92 10.58
CA ASN A 52 19.26 8.84 9.51
C ASN A 52 18.06 9.17 8.61
N VAL A 53 17.76 10.45 8.45
CA VAL A 53 16.81 10.97 7.45
C VAL A 53 17.63 11.71 6.41
N ALA A 54 17.67 11.23 5.17
CA ALA A 54 18.25 12.04 4.09
C ALA A 54 17.16 12.56 3.16
N ASN A 55 17.32 13.82 2.79
CA ASN A 55 16.41 14.50 1.88
C ASN A 55 16.89 14.28 0.43
N GLY A 56 16.32 13.29 -0.26
CA GLY A 56 16.36 13.20 -1.72
C GLY A 56 17.43 12.32 -2.38
N SER A 57 18.40 11.76 -1.64
CA SER A 57 19.25 10.67 -2.14
C SER A 57 20.06 10.04 -1.01
N CYS A 58 19.90 8.74 -0.81
CA CYS A 58 20.66 7.99 0.20
C CYS A 58 21.68 7.09 -0.46
N SER A 59 22.93 7.22 -0.03
CA SER A 59 24.06 6.41 -0.49
C SER A 59 24.67 5.56 0.62
N SER A 60 24.09 5.59 1.82
CA SER A 60 24.51 4.81 2.99
C SER A 60 23.46 3.74 3.34
N ASP A 61 23.94 2.69 4.01
CA ASP A 61 23.20 1.44 4.24
C ASP A 61 21.97 1.56 5.16
N ASP A 62 21.78 2.70 5.83
CA ASP A 62 20.75 2.94 6.85
C ASP A 62 20.01 4.26 6.61
N CYS A 63 19.22 4.37 5.54
CA CYS A 63 18.45 5.57 5.27
C CYS A 63 16.94 5.34 5.35
N VAL A 64 16.25 6.15 6.14
CA VAL A 64 14.78 6.08 6.18
C VAL A 64 14.21 7.31 5.49
N ASP A 65 13.44 7.10 4.42
CA ASP A 65 12.61 8.12 3.80
C ASP A 65 11.18 8.04 4.36
N PHE A 66 10.57 9.18 4.60
CA PHE A 66 9.24 9.26 5.17
C PHE A 66 8.33 9.98 4.20
N ARG A 67 7.44 9.20 3.57
CA ARG A 67 6.48 9.72 2.60
C ARG A 67 5.07 9.51 3.11
N ARG A 68 4.48 10.54 3.70
CA ARG A 68 3.04 10.52 3.96
C ARG A 68 2.30 10.53 2.62
N VAL A 69 1.72 9.38 2.26
CA VAL A 69 0.89 9.23 1.07
C VAL A 69 -0.56 9.40 1.50
N ASP A 70 -1.04 10.65 1.49
CA ASP A 70 -2.47 10.93 1.67
C ASP A 70 -3.21 10.61 0.35
N GLN A 71 -3.48 9.34 0.06
CA GLN A 71 -4.43 8.99 -0.99
C GLN A 71 -5.83 8.86 -0.38
N ALA A 72 -6.58 9.97 -0.40
CA ALA A 72 -8.02 9.91 -0.18
C ALA A 72 -8.62 8.81 -1.08
N PRO A 73 -9.48 7.91 -0.55
CA PRO A 73 -10.23 8.03 0.71
C PRO A 73 -9.58 7.35 1.94
N VAL A 74 -8.37 6.81 1.81
CA VAL A 74 -7.83 5.89 2.80
C VAL A 74 -6.95 6.67 3.79
N GLY A 75 -7.37 6.72 5.06
CA GLY A 75 -6.61 7.40 6.11
C GLY A 75 -5.41 6.55 6.54
N TYR A 76 -4.31 6.56 5.79
CA TYR A 76 -3.06 5.90 6.20
C TYR A 76 -1.85 6.84 6.14
N ALA A 77 -0.82 6.48 6.90
CA ALA A 77 0.54 6.95 6.70
C ALA A 77 1.37 5.79 6.14
N LEU A 78 2.28 6.11 5.22
CA LEU A 78 3.24 5.15 4.68
C LEU A 78 4.64 5.62 5.06
N ILE A 79 5.49 4.70 5.47
CA ILE A 79 6.89 4.98 5.79
C ILE A 79 7.74 4.08 4.91
N HIS A 80 8.65 4.66 4.12
CA HIS A 80 9.50 3.92 3.20
C HIS A 80 10.92 3.81 3.74
N LYS A 81 11.24 2.66 4.31
CA LYS A 81 12.58 2.36 4.80
C LYS A 81 13.42 1.86 3.62
N LEU A 82 14.51 2.57 3.33
CA LEU A 82 15.46 2.20 2.28
C LEU A 82 16.68 1.54 2.93
N TYR A 83 17.06 0.38 2.45
CA TYR A 83 18.27 -0.33 2.85
C TYR A 83 19.17 -0.52 1.64
N HIS A 84 20.46 -0.79 1.87
CA HIS A 84 21.41 -1.09 0.79
C HIS A 84 20.90 -2.18 -0.17
N GLU A 85 20.21 -3.18 0.38
CA GLU A 85 19.79 -4.39 -0.33
C GLU A 85 18.26 -4.48 -0.52
N GLY A 86 17.51 -3.40 -0.32
CA GLY A 86 16.07 -3.44 -0.55
C GLY A 86 15.27 -2.28 0.04
N SER A 87 13.96 -2.39 -0.06
CA SER A 87 13.01 -1.44 0.52
C SER A 87 12.00 -2.17 1.40
N GLU A 88 11.58 -1.54 2.48
CA GLU A 88 10.46 -1.97 3.29
C GLU A 88 9.49 -0.81 3.46
N TYR A 89 8.20 -1.10 3.40
CA TYR A 89 7.16 -0.09 3.57
C TYR A 89 6.35 -0.41 4.82
N LEU A 90 6.31 0.50 5.78
CA LEU A 90 5.43 0.40 6.93
C LEU A 90 4.16 1.21 6.67
N LEU A 91 3.06 0.51 6.43
CA LEU A 91 1.73 1.07 6.33
C LEU A 91 1.14 1.19 7.74
N ILE A 92 0.54 2.35 8.02
CA ILE A 92 -0.08 2.66 9.31
C ILE A 92 -1.49 3.18 9.02
N ASP A 93 -2.52 2.48 9.49
CA ASP A 93 -3.87 2.99 9.48
C ASP A 93 -4.01 4.13 10.50
N THR A 94 -4.37 5.33 10.04
CA THR A 94 -4.45 6.52 10.92
C THR A 94 -5.71 6.55 11.76
N GLU A 95 -6.69 5.69 11.49
CA GLU A 95 -7.90 5.56 12.30
C GLU A 95 -7.65 4.59 13.46
N SER A 96 -7.22 3.36 13.17
CA SER A 96 -7.03 2.33 14.19
C SER A 96 -5.62 2.26 14.78
N GLY A 97 -4.63 2.87 14.12
CA GLY A 97 -3.22 2.71 14.46
C GLY A 97 -2.64 1.35 14.05
N ALA A 98 -3.40 0.53 13.33
CA ALA A 98 -2.94 -0.78 12.85
C ALA A 98 -1.74 -0.61 11.91
N GLN A 99 -0.79 -1.54 12.00
CA GLN A 99 0.46 -1.47 11.25
C GLN A 99 0.63 -2.71 10.39
N LEU A 100 1.11 -2.53 9.16
CA LEU A 100 1.47 -3.60 8.25
C LEU A 100 2.78 -3.28 7.55
N THR A 101 3.72 -4.21 7.64
CA THR A 101 4.96 -4.17 6.86
C THR A 101 4.73 -4.79 5.48
N LEU A 102 5.16 -4.11 4.43
CA LEU A 102 4.99 -4.48 3.04
C LEU A 102 6.36 -4.52 2.33
N PRO A 103 6.56 -5.46 1.39
CA PRO A 103 7.83 -5.62 0.68
C PRO A 103 8.01 -4.61 -0.48
N ALA A 104 6.95 -3.93 -0.90
CA ALA A 104 6.99 -2.89 -1.92
C ALA A 104 5.85 -1.89 -1.71
N GLU A 105 5.83 -0.80 -2.49
CA GLU A 105 4.83 0.25 -2.38
C GLU A 105 3.41 -0.31 -2.66
N PRO A 106 2.42 -0.06 -1.78
CA PRO A 106 1.05 -0.52 -1.97
C PRO A 106 0.28 0.28 -3.02
N ASN A 107 -0.53 -0.42 -3.80
CA ASN A 107 -1.48 0.15 -4.75
C ASN A 107 -2.91 -0.08 -4.25
N PHE A 108 -3.54 0.97 -3.73
CA PHE A 108 -4.87 0.88 -3.13
C PHE A 108 -5.99 0.83 -4.16
N SER A 109 -7.03 0.05 -3.88
CA SER A 109 -8.30 0.16 -4.59
C SER A 109 -8.91 1.55 -4.33
N SER A 110 -9.81 1.99 -5.22
CA SER A 110 -10.50 3.28 -5.04
C SER A 110 -11.32 3.38 -3.74
N SER A 111 -11.78 2.23 -3.22
CA SER A 111 -12.45 2.12 -1.92
C SER A 111 -11.49 2.14 -0.73
N GLY A 112 -10.20 1.87 -0.93
CA GLY A 112 -9.23 1.61 0.14
C GLY A 112 -9.42 0.27 0.87
N SER A 113 -10.40 -0.55 0.46
CA SER A 113 -10.69 -1.84 1.11
C SER A 113 -9.68 -2.93 0.72
N HIS A 114 -8.98 -2.74 -0.39
CA HIS A 114 -7.94 -3.65 -0.85
C HIS A 114 -6.68 -2.87 -1.20
N LEU A 115 -5.54 -3.54 -1.11
CA LEU A 115 -4.31 -3.08 -1.71
C LEU A 115 -3.60 -4.23 -2.42
N ILE A 116 -2.84 -3.88 -3.46
CA ILE A 116 -1.95 -4.79 -4.16
C ILE A 116 -0.52 -4.30 -3.98
N VAL A 117 0.36 -5.21 -3.60
CA VAL A 117 1.81 -4.99 -3.61
C VAL A 117 2.40 -5.83 -4.70
N VAL A 118 3.20 -5.21 -5.57
CA VAL A 118 3.98 -5.93 -6.58
C VAL A 118 5.44 -5.77 -6.21
N ASN A 119 6.05 -6.86 -5.73
CA ASN A 119 7.47 -6.87 -5.38
C ASN A 119 8.26 -7.61 -6.48
N PRO A 120 9.05 -6.88 -7.28
CA PRO A 120 9.90 -7.48 -8.31
C PRO A 120 11.18 -8.11 -7.74
N ASP A 121 11.54 -7.82 -6.50
CA ASP A 121 12.83 -8.25 -5.94
C ASP A 121 12.76 -9.70 -5.43
N GLU A 122 13.64 -10.54 -5.99
CA GLU A 122 14.03 -11.80 -5.38
C GLU A 122 14.91 -11.49 -4.17
N THR A 123 14.31 -11.33 -3.00
CA THR A 123 15.06 -11.65 -1.78
C THR A 123 15.46 -13.13 -1.93
N GLY A 124 16.75 -13.43 -1.89
CA GLY A 124 17.31 -14.77 -2.16
C GLY A 124 16.80 -15.90 -1.25
N ASP A 125 15.84 -15.61 -0.37
CA ASP A 125 15.09 -16.54 0.48
C ASP A 125 13.74 -16.98 -0.11
N GLY A 126 13.35 -16.47 -1.29
CA GLY A 126 12.11 -16.83 -1.99
C GLY A 126 10.82 -16.34 -1.30
N SER A 127 10.94 -15.53 -0.24
CA SER A 127 9.78 -15.08 0.56
C SER A 127 9.19 -13.74 0.09
N GLY A 128 10.00 -12.90 -0.56
CA GLY A 128 9.64 -11.53 -0.89
C GLY A 128 9.00 -11.33 -2.27
N SER A 129 9.28 -12.17 -3.26
CA SER A 129 8.92 -11.89 -4.64
C SER A 129 7.48 -12.29 -5.00
N GLY A 130 6.86 -11.48 -5.87
CA GLY A 130 5.54 -11.74 -6.45
C GLY A 130 4.53 -10.59 -6.31
N SER A 131 3.26 -10.89 -6.57
CA SER A 131 2.14 -9.99 -6.34
C SER A 131 1.32 -10.46 -5.14
N PHE A 132 0.99 -9.54 -4.25
CA PHE A 132 0.29 -9.82 -2.99
C PHE A 132 -0.99 -8.99 -2.95
N VAL A 133 -2.08 -9.62 -2.53
CA VAL A 133 -3.37 -8.95 -2.33
C VAL A 133 -3.68 -8.93 -0.85
N TYR A 134 -4.04 -7.78 -0.31
CA TYR A 134 -4.47 -7.61 1.07
C TYR A 134 -5.86 -6.98 1.13
N GLU A 135 -6.62 -7.36 2.15
CA GLU A 135 -7.97 -6.83 2.43
C GLU A 135 -7.97 -6.16 3.81
N ARG A 136 -8.57 -4.98 3.90
CA ARG A 136 -8.73 -4.23 5.16
C ARG A 136 -9.90 -4.82 5.94
N GLY A 137 -9.64 -5.23 7.18
CA GLY A 137 -10.65 -5.63 8.15
C GLY A 137 -11.41 -4.43 8.73
N GLU A 138 -12.46 -4.72 9.49
CA GLU A 138 -13.25 -3.70 10.20
C GLU A 138 -12.44 -2.96 11.28
N ASP A 139 -11.38 -3.59 11.79
CA ASP A 139 -10.43 -3.02 12.74
C ASP A 139 -9.32 -2.18 12.07
N GLY A 140 -9.40 -2.00 10.75
CA GLY A 140 -8.41 -1.29 9.95
C GLY A 140 -7.13 -2.09 9.67
N ALA A 141 -6.99 -3.30 10.20
CA ALA A 141 -5.85 -4.16 9.93
C ALA A 141 -5.96 -4.76 8.52
N PHE A 142 -4.85 -4.80 7.79
CA PHE A 142 -4.79 -5.47 6.50
C PHE A 142 -4.31 -6.91 6.65
N ALA A 143 -5.06 -7.85 6.07
CA ALA A 143 -4.70 -9.26 6.04
C ALA A 143 -4.44 -9.72 4.61
N GLN A 144 -3.34 -10.46 4.40
CA GLN A 144 -3.01 -11.01 3.09
C GLN A 144 -4.05 -12.06 2.67
N GLN A 145 -4.69 -11.84 1.53
CA GLN A 145 -5.69 -12.74 0.96
C GLN A 145 -5.07 -13.70 -0.06
N ALA A 146 -4.08 -13.23 -0.82
CA ALA A 146 -3.44 -14.04 -1.86
C ALA A 146 -2.00 -13.61 -2.11
N ARG A 147 -1.22 -14.55 -2.66
CA ARG A 147 0.12 -14.35 -3.20
C ARG A 147 0.20 -15.06 -4.54
N PHE A 148 0.79 -14.39 -5.51
CA PHE A 148 1.08 -14.92 -6.85
C PHE A 148 2.57 -14.79 -7.09
N GLY A 149 3.27 -15.92 -7.26
CA GLY A 149 4.72 -15.97 -7.36
C GLY A 149 5.26 -15.48 -8.69
N MET A 150 6.57 -15.27 -8.77
CA MET A 150 7.24 -14.86 -10.01
C MET A 150 7.41 -15.99 -11.03
N GLU A 151 7.19 -17.24 -10.63
CA GLU A 151 7.16 -18.38 -11.55
C GLU A 151 6.06 -18.24 -12.62
N ASP A 152 5.00 -17.49 -12.30
CA ASP A 152 3.91 -17.19 -13.22
C ASP A 152 4.22 -15.96 -14.08
N PHE A 153 4.93 -14.95 -13.53
CA PHE A 153 5.32 -13.70 -14.18
C PHE A 153 6.63 -13.13 -13.61
N ALA A 154 7.59 -12.81 -14.46
CA ALA A 154 8.78 -12.09 -14.04
C ALA A 154 8.61 -10.58 -14.23
N ALA A 155 9.30 -9.81 -13.37
CA ALA A 155 9.28 -8.34 -13.37
C ALA A 155 7.86 -7.79 -13.57
N THR A 156 6.97 -8.17 -12.65
CA THR A 156 5.59 -7.74 -12.66
C THR A 156 5.50 -6.26 -12.29
N GLU A 157 4.59 -5.53 -12.93
CA GLU A 157 4.21 -4.16 -12.61
C GLU A 157 2.69 -4.09 -12.40
N PHE A 158 2.27 -3.15 -11.55
CA PHE A 158 0.86 -2.87 -11.35
C PHE A 158 0.33 -1.99 -12.50
N ALA A 159 -0.73 -2.43 -13.18
CA ALA A 159 -1.31 -1.73 -14.33
C ALA A 159 -2.64 -1.01 -14.02
N GLY A 160 -3.13 -1.11 -12.79
CA GLY A 160 -4.29 -0.35 -12.31
C GLY A 160 -5.47 -1.21 -11.87
N TRP A 161 -6.25 -0.68 -10.93
CA TRP A 161 -7.54 -1.24 -10.55
C TRP A 161 -8.58 -0.95 -11.63
N VAL A 162 -9.38 -1.95 -12.00
CA VAL A 162 -10.55 -1.77 -12.88
C VAL A 162 -11.85 -1.76 -12.08
N GLY A 163 -11.88 -2.46 -10.95
CA GLY A 163 -12.98 -2.46 -9.99
C GLY A 163 -12.54 -3.05 -8.65
N PRO A 164 -13.45 -3.17 -7.66
CA PRO A 164 -13.09 -3.72 -6.34
C PRO A 164 -12.61 -5.18 -6.40
N ASP A 165 -13.02 -5.92 -7.42
CA ASP A 165 -12.78 -7.35 -7.58
C ASP A 165 -11.83 -7.66 -8.75
N CYS A 166 -11.22 -6.64 -9.36
CA CYS A 166 -10.38 -6.84 -10.54
C CYS A 166 -9.29 -5.77 -10.66
N ALA A 167 -8.04 -6.22 -10.72
CA ALA A 167 -6.90 -5.37 -10.98
C ALA A 167 -6.02 -5.92 -12.10
N ASN A 168 -5.52 -5.04 -12.95
CA ASN A 168 -4.58 -5.40 -14.00
C ASN A 168 -3.15 -5.37 -13.45
N ILE A 169 -2.39 -6.38 -13.85
CA ILE A 169 -0.93 -6.43 -13.68
C ILE A 169 -0.33 -6.69 -15.06
N ARG A 170 0.90 -6.24 -15.27
CA ARG A 170 1.67 -6.60 -16.46
C ARG A 170 2.92 -7.32 -16.00
N GLY A 171 3.28 -8.40 -16.67
CA GLY A 171 4.49 -9.14 -16.35
C GLY A 171 5.14 -9.70 -17.60
N TYR A 172 6.44 -9.98 -17.51
CA TYR A 172 7.17 -10.68 -18.54
C TYR A 172 6.97 -12.18 -18.35
N THR A 173 6.45 -12.86 -19.36
CA THR A 173 6.32 -14.31 -19.32
C THR A 173 7.64 -14.97 -19.73
N GLY A 174 7.99 -16.09 -19.08
CA GLY A 174 9.07 -16.96 -19.56
C GLY A 174 10.47 -16.72 -19.01
N TRP A 175 10.63 -15.87 -18.00
CA TRP A 175 11.95 -15.67 -17.38
C TRP A 175 12.50 -16.98 -16.79
N GLY A 176 13.81 -17.18 -16.92
CA GLY A 176 14.50 -18.40 -16.47
C GLY A 176 14.25 -19.66 -17.30
N LYS A 177 13.39 -19.62 -18.33
CA LYS A 177 13.17 -20.75 -19.25
C LYS A 177 14.00 -20.56 -20.53
N PRO A 178 14.77 -21.58 -20.98
CA PRO A 178 15.53 -21.50 -22.23
C PRO A 178 14.61 -21.21 -23.42
N GLY A 179 14.96 -20.19 -24.23
CA GLY A 179 14.25 -19.85 -25.46
C GLY A 179 13.07 -18.89 -25.31
N PHE A 180 12.86 -18.29 -24.13
CA PHE A 180 11.85 -17.26 -23.95
C PHE A 180 12.38 -15.85 -24.21
N ASP A 181 11.53 -15.02 -24.81
CA ASP A 181 11.84 -13.65 -25.15
C ASP A 181 11.36 -12.71 -24.03
N THR A 182 12.31 -12.10 -23.33
CA THR A 182 12.03 -11.08 -22.31
C THR A 182 11.51 -9.77 -22.91
N SER A 183 11.34 -9.68 -24.23
CA SER A 183 10.79 -8.50 -24.91
C SER A 183 9.25 -8.46 -24.95
N THR A 184 8.57 -9.58 -24.68
CA THR A 184 7.10 -9.63 -24.70
C THR A 184 6.50 -9.51 -23.32
N THR A 185 5.86 -8.38 -23.06
CA THR A 185 5.01 -8.20 -21.87
C THR A 185 3.66 -8.87 -22.09
N THR A 186 3.16 -9.56 -21.05
CA THR A 186 1.82 -10.13 -21.02
C THR A 186 0.99 -9.36 -20.01
N ASP A 187 -0.15 -8.82 -20.45
CA ASP A 187 -1.14 -8.25 -19.55
C ASP A 187 -1.94 -9.39 -18.91
N ALA A 188 -2.07 -9.33 -17.59
CA ALA A 188 -2.84 -10.26 -16.80
C ALA A 188 -3.72 -9.49 -15.81
N SER A 189 -4.58 -10.20 -15.10
CA SER A 189 -5.40 -9.64 -14.05
C SER A 189 -5.42 -10.51 -12.81
N LEU A 190 -5.53 -9.87 -11.66
CA LEU A 190 -5.91 -10.46 -10.39
C LEU A 190 -7.43 -10.28 -10.27
N VAL A 191 -8.14 -11.40 -10.23
CA VAL A 191 -9.61 -11.44 -10.24
C VAL A 191 -10.09 -12.10 -8.96
N ARG A 192 -10.98 -11.41 -8.24
CA ARG A 192 -11.68 -11.96 -7.09
C ARG A 192 -12.93 -12.73 -7.54
N SER A 193 -13.01 -13.98 -7.13
CA SER A 193 -14.15 -14.85 -7.34
C SER A 193 -15.29 -14.51 -6.36
N ALA A 194 -16.50 -15.00 -6.65
CA ALA A 194 -17.67 -14.79 -5.80
C ALA A 194 -17.53 -15.40 -4.38
N ASP A 195 -16.62 -16.36 -4.20
CA ASP A 195 -16.29 -16.94 -2.89
C ASP A 195 -15.22 -16.14 -2.12
N GLY A 196 -14.78 -15.01 -2.67
CA GLY A 196 -13.76 -14.14 -2.09
C GLY A 196 -12.31 -14.51 -2.43
N SER A 197 -12.09 -15.66 -3.07
CA SER A 197 -10.74 -16.10 -3.48
C SER A 197 -10.19 -15.26 -4.62
N TRP A 198 -8.87 -15.07 -4.67
CA TRP A 198 -8.21 -14.36 -5.76
C TRP A 198 -7.50 -15.35 -6.69
N THR A 199 -7.57 -15.09 -8.00
CA THR A 199 -6.91 -15.89 -9.04
C THR A 199 -6.22 -14.98 -10.05
N VAL A 200 -5.25 -15.53 -10.78
CA VAL A 200 -4.65 -14.83 -11.93
C VAL A 200 -5.35 -15.27 -13.22
N SER A 201 -5.66 -14.30 -14.07
CA SER A 201 -6.19 -14.49 -15.42
C SER A 201 -5.25 -13.87 -16.44
N LEU A 202 -4.88 -14.63 -17.49
CA LEU A 202 -4.13 -14.13 -18.66
C LEU A 202 -4.97 -13.25 -19.61
N LYS A 203 -6.13 -12.81 -19.14
CA LYS A 203 -6.97 -11.81 -19.81
C LYS A 203 -7.03 -10.60 -18.91
N PRO A 204 -6.71 -9.39 -19.40
CA PRO A 204 -6.87 -8.18 -18.62
C PRO A 204 -8.35 -7.99 -18.26
N CYS A 205 -8.59 -7.39 -17.10
CA CYS A 205 -9.88 -6.84 -16.73
C CYS A 205 -10.29 -5.83 -17.82
N SER A 206 -11.45 -6.05 -18.44
CA SER A 206 -12.13 -4.99 -19.19
C SER A 206 -12.99 -4.18 -18.23
N ALA A 207 -13.06 -2.86 -18.41
CA ALA A 207 -14.10 -2.08 -17.75
C ALA A 207 -15.46 -2.72 -18.09
N ALA A 208 -16.26 -3.03 -17.06
CA ALA A 208 -17.65 -3.39 -17.29
C ALA A 208 -18.32 -2.17 -17.95
N ASN A 209 -18.76 -2.34 -19.21
CA ASN A 209 -19.54 -1.32 -19.91
C ASN A 209 -20.89 -1.09 -19.24
#